data_AF-A0A9D8SKV8-F1
#
_entry.id   AF-A0A9D8SKV8-F1
#
_cell.length_a   1.000
_cell.length_b   1.000
_cell.length_c   1.000
_cell.angle_alpha   90.00
_cell.angle_beta   90.00
_cell.angle_gamma   90.00
#
_symmetry.space_group_name_H-M   'P 1'
#
loop_
_entity.id
_entity.type
_entity.pdbx_description
1 polymer ?
#
loop_
_entity_poly.entity_id
_entity_poly.type
_entity_poly.pdbx_seq_one_letter_code
_entity_poly.pdbx_strand_id
1 'polypeptide(L)' 'MQDRKLNLAVVGVGGRGKENLGGAFTENVLAICDTDDEALARALGRCSIQTRGFSDYRQMFEELHDQLDAVL' A
#
# COMPACT_ATOMS: atom_id res chain seq x y z
N MET A 1 -0.73 -17.15 20.93
CA MET A 1 -1.42 -16.07 20.19
C MET A 1 -0.89 -16.12 18.78
N GLN A 2 -1.74 -16.18 17.75
CA GLN A 2 -1.29 -16.02 16.37
C GLN A 2 -1.04 -14.54 16.15
N ASP A 3 0.17 -14.17 15.73
CA ASP A 3 0.50 -12.81 15.33
C ASP A 3 -0.35 -12.43 14.11
N ARG A 4 -1.38 -11.60 14.33
CA ARG A 4 -2.20 -11.04 13.26
C ARG A 4 -1.35 -9.98 12.56
N LYS A 5 -1.18 -10.14 11.25
CA LYS A 5 -0.64 -9.08 10.38
C LYS A 5 -1.61 -7.89 10.32
N LEU A 6 -1.06 -6.69 10.25
CA LEU A 6 -1.84 -5.46 10.07
C LEU A 6 -2.29 -5.33 8.62
N ASN A 7 -3.50 -4.80 8.42
CA ASN A 7 -3.98 -4.38 7.12
C ASN A 7 -3.50 -2.96 6.82
N LEU A 8 -2.64 -2.79 5.82
CA LEU A 8 -1.99 -1.52 5.53
C LEU A 8 -2.35 -0.96 4.15
N ALA A 9 -2.34 0.36 4.05
CA ALA A 9 -2.23 1.10 2.81
C ALA A 9 -0.90 1.85 2.80
N VAL A 10 -0.26 1.91 1.64
CA VAL A 10 1.01 2.62 1.47
C VAL A 10 0.85 3.72 0.42
N VAL A 11 1.16 4.96 0.81
CA VAL A 11 0.95 6.16 0.00
C VAL A 11 2.31 6.82 -0.29
N GLY A 12 2.63 7.05 -1.56
CA GLY A 12 3.92 7.60 -1.98
C GLY A 12 5.01 6.53 -2.00
N VAL A 13 5.01 5.69 -3.02
CA VAL A 13 5.94 4.57 -3.22
C VAL A 13 7.09 4.90 -4.18
N GLY A 14 7.06 6.09 -4.78
CA GLY A 14 8.17 6.69 -5.51
C GLY A 14 9.33 7.15 -4.61
N GLY A 15 10.43 7.58 -5.23
CA GLY A 15 11.56 8.22 -4.54
C GLY A 15 12.09 7.44 -3.33
N ARG A 16 12.07 8.07 -2.15
CA ARG A 16 12.51 7.47 -0.86
C ARG A 16 11.58 6.38 -0.34
N GLY A 17 10.29 6.41 -0.72
CA GLY A 17 9.33 5.38 -0.36
C GLY A 17 9.80 4.00 -0.83
N LYS A 18 10.36 3.92 -2.05
CA LYS A 18 10.97 2.68 -2.59
C LYS A 18 11.90 1.96 -1.61
N GLU A 19 12.74 2.72 -0.90
CA GLU A 19 13.80 2.19 -0.04
C GLU A 19 13.29 1.94 1.38
N ASN A 20 12.37 2.78 1.88
CA ASN A 20 11.87 2.70 3.24
C ASN A 20 10.71 1.69 3.45
N LEU A 21 10.03 1.27 2.39
CA LEU A 21 8.82 0.45 2.51
C LEU A 21 9.07 -1.05 2.67
N GLY A 22 10.33 -1.49 2.74
CA GLY A 22 10.67 -2.92 2.86
C GLY A 22 9.98 -3.62 4.04
N GLY A 23 9.87 -2.96 5.19
CA GLY A 23 9.16 -3.49 6.36
C GLY A 23 7.63 -3.44 6.24
N ALA A 24 7.07 -2.54 5.45
CA ALA A 24 5.62 -2.45 5.26
C ALA A 24 5.09 -3.66 4.46
N PHE A 25 5.89 -4.18 3.52
CA PHE A 25 5.51 -5.33 2.71
C PHE A 25 5.53 -6.69 3.46
N THR A 26 5.93 -6.72 4.74
CA THR A 26 5.78 -7.93 5.57
C THR A 26 4.37 -8.08 6.13
N GLU A 27 3.60 -6.99 6.17
CA GLU A 27 2.21 -6.93 6.60
C GLU A 27 1.23 -7.24 5.46
N ASN A 28 -0.08 -7.21 5.73
CA ASN A 28 -1.10 -7.38 4.70
C ASN A 28 -1.37 -6.04 3.99
N VAL A 29 -0.64 -5.79 2.90
CA VAL A 29 -0.83 -4.59 2.10
C VAL A 29 -2.08 -4.72 1.24
N LEU A 30 -3.11 -3.94 1.55
CA LEU A 30 -4.37 -3.91 0.80
C LEU A 30 -4.34 -2.90 -0.35
N ALA A 31 -3.60 -1.80 -0.18
CA ALA A 31 -3.53 -0.73 -1.17
C ALA A 31 -2.14 -0.12 -1.32
N ILE A 32 -1.83 0.24 -2.57
CA ILE A 32 -0.75 1.16 -2.92
C ILE A 32 -1.38 2.39 -3.55
N CYS A 33 -0.95 3.57 -3.13
CA CYS A 33 -1.39 4.84 -3.70
C CYS A 33 -0.19 5.69 -4.14
N ASP A 34 -0.16 6.11 -5.40
CA ASP A 34 0.83 7.08 -5.89
C ASP A 34 0.28 7.78 -7.15
N THR A 35 0.54 9.07 -7.28
CA THR A 35 0.16 9.84 -8.47
C THR A 35 1.04 9.54 -9.68
N ASP A 36 2.21 8.92 -9.47
CA ASP A 36 3.11 8.47 -10.52
C ASP A 36 2.82 7.02 -10.91
N ASP A 37 2.34 6.83 -12.14
CA ASP A 37 1.92 5.51 -12.66
C ASP A 37 3.09 4.51 -12.74
N GLU A 38 4.32 4.95 -13.04
CA GLU A 38 5.48 4.06 -13.11
C GLU A 38 5.89 3.57 -11.72
N ALA A 39 5.88 4.46 -10.73
CA ALA A 39 6.14 4.13 -9.33
C ALA A 39 5.07 3.16 -8.79
N LEU A 40 3.79 3.46 -9.07
CA LEU A 40 2.65 2.64 -8.71
C LEU A 40 2.77 1.22 -9.29
N ALA A 41 2.98 1.10 -10.61
CA ALA A 41 3.12 -0.18 -11.29
C ALA A 41 4.29 -1.00 -10.74
N ARG A 42 5.45 -0.35 -10.50
CA ARG A 42 6.62 -1.04 -9.95
C ARG A 42 6.39 -1.53 -8.52
N ALA A 43 5.67 -0.76 -7.70
CA ALA A 43 5.35 -1.16 -6.33
C ALA A 43 4.33 -2.31 -6.31
N LEU A 44 3.28 -2.25 -7.13
CA LEU A 44 2.30 -3.33 -7.27
C LEU A 44 2.97 -4.65 -7.69
N GLY A 45 3.95 -4.60 -8.59
CA GLY A 45 4.74 -5.79 -8.98
C GLY A 45 5.54 -6.45 -7.85
N ARG A 46 5.64 -5.82 -6.67
CA ARG A 46 6.30 -6.36 -5.47
C ARG A 46 5.30 -6.86 -4.42
N CYS A 47 4.01 -6.59 -4.62
CA CYS A 47 2.96 -6.91 -3.66
C CYS A 47 2.21 -8.19 -4.05
N SER A 48 1.32 -8.66 -3.17
CA SER A 48 0.39 -9.74 -3.50
C SER A 48 -0.58 -9.30 -4.59
N ILE A 49 -1.08 -10.26 -5.38
CA ILE A 49 -2.06 -10.02 -6.46
C ILE A 49 -3.38 -9.39 -5.98
N GLN A 50 -3.68 -9.51 -4.69
CA GLN A 50 -4.87 -8.91 -4.07
C GLN A 50 -4.70 -7.40 -3.77
N THR A 51 -3.49 -6.86 -3.89
CA THR A 51 -3.20 -5.46 -3.58
C THR A 51 -3.76 -4.55 -4.66
N ARG A 52 -4.51 -3.53 -4.25
CA ARG A 52 -5.16 -2.59 -5.17
C ARG A 52 -4.30 -1.34 -5.39
N GLY A 53 -4.22 -0.89 -6.63
CA GLY A 53 -3.52 0.35 -7.00
C GLY A 53 -4.47 1.53 -7.09
N PHE A 54 -4.04 2.68 -6.59
CA PHE A 54 -4.77 3.93 -6.65
C PHE A 54 -3.85 5.08 -7.04
N SER A 55 -4.36 6.05 -7.80
CA SER A 55 -3.67 7.31 -8.06
C SER A 55 -4.22 8.48 -7.26
N ASP A 56 -5.31 8.26 -6.52
CA ASP A 56 -5.94 9.23 -5.64
C ASP A 56 -6.16 8.64 -4.25
N TYR A 57 -5.51 9.24 -3.26
CA TYR A 57 -5.62 8.86 -1.85
C TYR A 57 -7.06 8.91 -1.34
N ARG A 58 -7.85 9.88 -1.80
CA ARG A 58 -9.22 10.08 -1.33
C ARG A 58 -10.12 8.94 -1.78
N GLN A 59 -9.95 8.48 -3.02
CA GLN A 59 -10.66 7.32 -3.55
C GLN A 59 -10.23 6.04 -2.83
N MET A 60 -8.93 5.86 -2.64
CA MET A 60 -8.39 4.74 -1.85
C MET A 60 -8.99 4.70 -0.44
N PHE A 61 -9.03 5.84 0.25
CA PHE A 61 -9.51 5.91 1.62
C PHE A 61 -11.03 5.72 1.71
N GLU A 62 -11.80 6.35 0.83
CA GLU A 62 -13.26 6.13 0.74
C GLU A 62 -13.59 4.64 0.62
N GLU A 63 -12.86 3.92 -0.22
CA GLU A 63 -13.12 2.51 -0.49
C GLU A 63 -12.61 1.52 0.55
N LEU A 64 -11.56 1.86 1.32
CA LEU A 64 -10.83 0.88 2.13
C LEU A 64 -10.65 1.27 3.60
N HIS A 65 -11.02 2.49 4.04
CA HIS A 65 -10.72 2.96 5.40
C HIS A 65 -11.23 2.03 6.50
N ASP A 66 -12.34 1.32 6.28
CA ASP A 66 -12.94 0.38 7.22
C ASP A 66 -12.14 -0.91 7.42
N GLN A 67 -11.25 -1.22 6.46
CA GLN A 67 -10.41 -2.42 6.45
C GLN A 67 -8.96 -2.13 6.85
N LEU A 68 -8.55 -0.86 6.88
CA LEU A 68 -7.19 -0.44 7.14
C LEU A 68 -6.92 -0.26 8.65
N ASP A 69 -5.86 -0.92 9.12
CA ASP A 69 -5.32 -0.69 10.47
C ASP A 69 -4.39 0.54 10.49
N ALA A 70 -3.69 0.82 9.38
CA ALA A 70 -2.80 1.97 9.26
C ALA A 70 -2.58 2.40 7.80
N VAL A 71 -2.16 3.67 7.65
CA VAL A 71 -1.68 4.26 6.40
C VAL A 71 -0.23 4.72 6.61
N LEU A 72 0.66 4.34 5.70
CA LEU A 72 2.08 4.68 5.71
C LEU A 72 2.46 5.60 4.55
#